data_AF-A0A0Q4RZ95-F1
#
_entry.id   AF-A0A0Q4RZ95-F1
#
_cell.length_a   1.000
_cell.length_b   1.000
_cell.length_c   1.000
_cell.angle_alpha   90.00
_cell.angle_beta   90.00
_cell.angle_gamma   90.00
#
_symmetry.space_group_name_H-M   'P 1'
#
loop_
_entity.id
_entity.type
_entity.pdbx_description
1 polymer ?
#
loop_
_entity_poly.entity_id
_entity_poly.type
_entity_poly.pdbx_seq_one_letter_code
_entity_poly.pdbx_strand_id
1 'polypeptide(L)'
;MIFFIINHTLLESKTIGHDVRYTIYIFFLPVLIGILFFGIYRKDFLVRTYLSFNETYAKIYVICFYLLQGIIISYLSFGQIADVTWNYINTREAEKNKVEIINCKVEGFYTRKNPDISFKFKNRIEVFSVTQEMNRQNYNRNPKNYLLEITVQKGIWNYYVVKHWELKKIYFLKRITYKK
;
A
#
# COMPACT_ATOMS: atom_id res chain seq x y z
N MET A 1 -8.94 -4.80 -16.70
CA MET A 1 -7.52 -4.60 -17.06
C MET A 1 -7.22 -3.14 -17.38
N ILE A 2 -7.95 -2.49 -18.31
CA ILE A 2 -7.76 -1.07 -18.64
C ILE A 2 -7.97 -0.15 -17.43
N PHE A 3 -9.03 -0.34 -16.65
CA PHE A 3 -9.28 0.44 -15.43
C PHE A 3 -8.15 0.30 -14.39
N PHE A 4 -7.62 -0.92 -14.23
CA PHE A 4 -6.49 -1.20 -13.34
C PHE A 4 -5.20 -0.49 -13.81
N ILE A 5 -4.92 -0.51 -15.12
CA ILE A 5 -3.76 0.16 -15.71
C ILE A 5 -3.88 1.68 -15.55
N ILE A 6 -5.05 2.26 -15.81
CA ILE A 6 -5.29 3.70 -15.65
C ILE A 6 -5.13 4.11 -14.17
N ASN A 7 -5.69 3.36 -13.23
CA ASN A 7 -5.57 3.68 -11.81
C ASN A 7 -4.13 3.60 -11.31
N HIS A 8 -3.41 2.54 -11.68
CA HIS A 8 -2.00 2.36 -11.28
C HIS A 8 -1.10 3.46 -11.86
N THR A 9 -1.37 3.93 -13.07
CA THR A 9 -0.52 4.93 -13.74
C THR A 9 -0.83 6.38 -13.36
N LEU A 10 -2.08 6.71 -13.02
CA LEU A 10 -2.52 8.11 -12.83
C LEU A 10 -2.96 8.46 -11.41
N LEU A 11 -3.45 7.50 -10.62
CA LEU A 11 -4.11 7.79 -9.34
C LEU A 11 -3.37 7.24 -8.11
N GLU A 12 -2.40 6.35 -8.31
CA GLU A 12 -1.62 5.77 -7.23
C GLU A 12 -0.57 6.76 -6.70
N SER A 13 -1.00 7.58 -5.75
CA SER A 13 -0.09 8.46 -5.00
C SER A 13 0.67 7.62 -3.99
N LYS A 14 2.00 7.72 -3.96
CA LYS A 14 2.81 7.09 -2.90
C LYS A 14 2.39 7.68 -1.56
N THR A 15 1.87 6.86 -0.67
CA THR A 15 1.51 7.27 0.69
C THR A 15 2.37 6.55 1.72
N ILE A 16 2.62 7.21 2.84
CA ILE A 16 3.30 6.64 4.01
C ILE A 16 2.47 6.89 5.26
N GLY A 17 2.65 6.04 6.26
CA GLY A 17 1.80 6.02 7.43
C GLY A 17 0.62 5.09 7.22
N HIS A 18 0.41 4.20 8.18
CA HIS A 18 -0.65 3.22 8.17
C HIS A 18 -1.57 3.41 9.36
N ASP A 19 -2.87 3.47 9.09
CA ASP A 19 -3.91 3.51 10.11
C ASP A 19 -4.85 2.31 9.94
N VAL A 20 -5.21 1.67 11.06
CA VAL A 20 -6.09 0.50 11.07
C VAL A 20 -7.47 0.84 10.48
N ARG A 21 -7.89 2.10 10.57
CA ARG A 21 -9.16 2.59 9.99
C ARG A 21 -9.24 2.37 8.48
N TYR A 22 -8.14 2.49 7.74
CA TYR A 22 -8.14 2.20 6.31
C TYR A 22 -8.45 0.73 6.05
N THR A 23 -7.78 -0.18 6.76
CA THR A 23 -8.01 -1.62 6.62
C THR A 23 -9.46 -2.00 6.91
N ILE A 24 -10.06 -1.39 7.93
CA ILE A 24 -11.45 -1.68 8.30
C ILE A 24 -12.44 -1.05 7.31
N TYR A 25 -12.35 0.26 7.08
CA TYR A 25 -13.41 1.02 6.38
C TYR A 25 -13.23 1.09 4.88
N ILE A 26 -12.00 1.05 4.37
CA ILE A 26 -11.70 1.18 2.94
C ILE A 26 -11.50 -0.18 2.30
N PHE A 27 -10.90 -1.13 3.03
CA PHE A 27 -10.69 -2.49 2.52
C PHE A 27 -11.82 -3.46 2.90
N PHE A 28 -12.00 -3.77 4.19
CA PHE A 28 -12.94 -4.83 4.59
C PHE A 28 -14.40 -4.48 4.36
N LEU A 29 -14.83 -3.28 4.73
CA LEU A 29 -16.23 -2.89 4.63
C LEU A 29 -16.78 -2.96 3.19
N PRO A 30 -16.12 -2.39 2.15
CA PRO A 30 -16.59 -2.50 0.76
C PRO A 30 -16.56 -3.94 0.24
N VAL A 31 -15.55 -4.73 0.61
CA VAL A 31 -15.48 -6.14 0.24
C VAL A 31 -16.65 -6.93 0.84
N LEU A 32 -16.98 -6.70 2.12
CA LEU A 32 -18.13 -7.35 2.78
C LEU A 32 -19.46 -6.95 2.13
N ILE A 33 -19.63 -5.67 1.78
CA ILE A 33 -20.81 -5.20 1.03
C ILE A 33 -20.89 -5.92 -0.31
N GLY A 34 -19.79 -6.04 -1.04
CA GLY A 34 -19.71 -6.78 -2.29
C GLY A 34 -20.10 -8.26 -2.12
N ILE A 35 -19.58 -8.92 -1.09
CA ILE A 35 -19.88 -10.33 -0.80
C ILE A 35 -21.38 -10.51 -0.53
N LEU A 36 -21.97 -9.62 0.28
CA LEU A 36 -23.40 -9.66 0.56
C LEU A 36 -24.23 -9.41 -0.71
N PHE A 37 -23.87 -8.41 -1.50
CA PHE A 37 -24.55 -8.07 -2.76
C PHE A 37 -24.52 -9.24 -3.74
N PHE A 38 -23.34 -9.81 -4.00
CA PHE A 38 -23.20 -10.96 -4.91
C PHE A 38 -23.81 -12.24 -4.34
N GLY A 39 -23.78 -12.43 -3.01
CA GLY A 39 -24.44 -13.54 -2.34
C GLY A 39 -25.95 -13.52 -2.55
N ILE A 40 -26.58 -12.35 -2.42
CA ILE A 40 -28.01 -12.17 -2.69
C ILE A 40 -28.29 -12.34 -4.18
N TYR A 41 -27.54 -11.63 -5.05
CA TYR A 41 -27.76 -11.64 -6.49
C TYR A 41 -27.62 -13.05 -7.11
N ARG A 42 -26.68 -13.86 -6.62
CA ARG A 42 -26.40 -15.21 -7.14
C ARG A 42 -27.09 -16.32 -6.35
N LYS A 43 -27.92 -16.00 -5.36
CA LYS A 43 -28.54 -16.99 -4.46
C LYS A 43 -29.22 -18.13 -5.22
N ASP A 44 -30.09 -17.81 -6.18
CA ASP A 44 -30.86 -18.83 -6.90
C ASP A 44 -29.97 -19.70 -7.79
N PHE A 45 -28.95 -19.10 -8.39
CA PHE A 45 -27.92 -19.84 -9.13
C PHE A 45 -27.18 -20.82 -8.21
N LEU A 46 -26.70 -20.35 -7.05
CA LEU A 46 -25.97 -21.19 -6.09
C LEU A 46 -26.82 -22.35 -5.58
N VAL A 47 -28.10 -22.11 -5.30
CA VAL A 47 -29.03 -23.18 -4.86
C VAL A 47 -29.24 -24.20 -5.97
N ARG A 48 -29.50 -23.77 -7.21
CA ARG A 48 -29.68 -24.69 -8.34
C ARG A 48 -28.43 -25.52 -8.61
N THR A 49 -27.27 -24.88 -8.59
CA THR A 49 -25.99 -25.57 -8.76
C THR A 49 -25.70 -26.52 -7.62
N TYR A 50 -26.04 -26.18 -6.37
CA TYR A 50 -25.89 -27.10 -5.24
C TYR A 50 -26.77 -28.35 -5.38
N LEU A 51 -28.01 -28.18 -5.86
CA LEU A 51 -28.96 -29.26 -6.07
C LEU A 51 -28.62 -30.14 -7.27
N SER A 52 -27.82 -29.66 -8.24
CA SER A 52 -27.45 -30.45 -9.43
C SER A 52 -26.38 -31.50 -9.18
N PHE A 53 -25.63 -31.41 -8.08
CA PHE A 53 -24.63 -32.42 -7.71
C PHE A 53 -25.25 -33.42 -6.73
N ASN A 54 -24.98 -34.70 -6.92
CA ASN A 54 -25.45 -35.75 -6.01
C ASN A 54 -24.40 -36.07 -4.94
N GLU A 55 -23.10 -36.05 -5.29
CA GLU A 55 -22.06 -36.39 -4.34
C GLU A 55 -21.75 -35.25 -3.36
N THR A 56 -21.63 -35.59 -2.08
CA THR A 56 -21.32 -34.62 -1.01
C THR A 56 -19.97 -33.92 -1.22
N TYR A 57 -18.95 -34.62 -1.73
CA TYR A 57 -17.64 -34.02 -1.97
C TYR A 57 -17.71 -32.94 -3.07
N ALA A 58 -18.47 -33.21 -4.15
CA ALA A 58 -18.65 -32.29 -5.25
C ALA A 58 -19.38 -31.01 -4.79
N LYS A 59 -20.40 -31.17 -3.94
CA LYS A 59 -21.10 -30.04 -3.31
C LYS A 59 -20.17 -29.14 -2.50
N ILE A 60 -19.34 -29.72 -1.64
CA ILE A 60 -18.38 -28.97 -0.81
C ILE A 60 -17.39 -28.22 -1.71
N TYR A 61 -16.80 -28.90 -2.69
CA TYR A 61 -15.86 -28.30 -3.63
C TYR A 61 -16.48 -27.10 -4.37
N VAL A 62 -17.68 -27.28 -4.91
CA VAL A 62 -18.41 -26.26 -5.66
C VAL A 62 -18.75 -25.05 -4.79
N ILE A 63 -19.21 -25.26 -3.55
CA ILE A 63 -19.47 -24.17 -2.59
C ILE A 63 -18.18 -23.39 -2.32
N CYS A 64 -17.09 -24.07 -1.98
CA CYS A 64 -15.82 -23.41 -1.68
C CYS A 64 -15.30 -22.63 -2.89
N PHE A 65 -15.40 -23.20 -4.09
CA PHE A 65 -14.98 -22.55 -5.33
C PHE A 65 -15.78 -21.28 -5.61
N TYR A 66 -17.11 -21.33 -5.51
CA TYR A 66 -17.94 -20.15 -5.74
C TYR A 66 -17.82 -19.09 -4.65
N LEU A 67 -17.58 -19.49 -3.39
CA LEU A 67 -17.29 -18.57 -2.31
C LEU A 67 -15.99 -17.81 -2.58
N LEU A 68 -14.93 -18.52 -2.99
CA LEU A 68 -13.64 -17.92 -3.35
C LEU A 68 -13.78 -16.98 -4.56
N GLN A 69 -14.51 -17.39 -5.59
CA GLN A 69 -14.83 -16.50 -6.72
C GLN A 69 -15.60 -15.27 -6.26
N GLY A 70 -16.57 -15.43 -5.36
CA GLY A 70 -17.36 -14.32 -4.80
C GLY A 70 -16.48 -13.30 -4.08
N ILE A 71 -15.54 -13.76 -3.25
CA ILE A 71 -14.58 -12.88 -2.56
C ILE A 71 -13.73 -12.10 -3.58
N ILE A 72 -13.18 -12.79 -4.59
CA ILE A 72 -12.33 -12.14 -5.62
C ILE A 72 -13.13 -11.08 -6.39
N ILE A 73 -14.33 -11.42 -6.85
CA ILE A 73 -15.17 -10.49 -7.61
C ILE A 73 -15.58 -9.30 -6.72
N SER A 74 -15.93 -9.55 -5.45
CA SER A 74 -16.27 -8.49 -4.49
C SER A 74 -15.11 -7.51 -4.28
N TYR A 75 -13.90 -8.03 -4.15
CA TYR A 75 -12.70 -7.20 -4.06
C TYR A 75 -12.46 -6.39 -5.33
N LEU A 76 -12.55 -7.01 -6.51
CA LEU A 76 -12.33 -6.33 -7.78
C LEU A 76 -13.40 -5.27 -8.08
N SER A 77 -14.65 -5.51 -7.70
CA SER A 77 -15.77 -4.60 -7.96
C SER A 77 -15.88 -3.50 -6.91
N PHE A 78 -15.88 -3.84 -5.63
CA PHE A 78 -16.14 -2.86 -4.56
C PHE A 78 -14.85 -2.42 -3.87
N GLY A 79 -13.95 -3.35 -3.57
CA GLY A 79 -12.67 -3.05 -2.91
C GLY A 79 -11.79 -2.11 -3.73
N GLN A 80 -11.59 -2.39 -5.01
CA GLN A 80 -10.78 -1.53 -5.89
C GLN A 80 -11.39 -0.14 -6.08
N ILE A 81 -12.72 -0.05 -6.23
CA ILE A 81 -13.39 1.25 -6.38
C ILE A 81 -13.22 2.07 -5.10
N ALA A 82 -13.38 1.44 -3.94
CA ALA A 82 -13.20 2.10 -2.65
C ALA A 82 -11.76 2.58 -2.44
N ASP A 83 -10.77 1.75 -2.79
CA ASP A 83 -9.35 2.12 -2.69
C ASP A 83 -9.00 3.31 -3.59
N VAL A 84 -9.44 3.28 -4.86
CA VAL A 84 -9.23 4.37 -5.81
C VAL A 84 -9.89 5.66 -5.33
N THR A 85 -11.13 5.54 -4.86
CA THR A 85 -11.90 6.67 -4.33
C THR A 85 -11.20 7.25 -3.10
N TRP A 86 -10.73 6.40 -2.20
CA TRP A 86 -9.97 6.82 -1.03
C TRP A 86 -8.68 7.54 -1.42
N ASN A 87 -7.88 6.97 -2.32
CA ASN A 87 -6.63 7.58 -2.77
C ASN A 87 -6.87 8.95 -3.40
N TYR A 88 -7.92 9.08 -4.22
CA TYR A 88 -8.32 10.36 -4.78
C TYR A 88 -8.68 11.39 -3.70
N ILE A 89 -9.58 11.04 -2.77
CA ILE A 89 -10.02 11.95 -1.71
C ILE A 89 -8.85 12.32 -0.80
N ASN A 90 -8.03 11.34 -0.40
CA ASN A 90 -6.88 11.55 0.46
C ASN A 90 -5.85 12.48 -0.18
N THR A 91 -5.57 12.32 -1.48
CA THR A 91 -4.66 13.22 -2.21
C THR A 91 -5.24 14.63 -2.32
N ARG A 92 -6.54 14.76 -2.60
CA ARG A 92 -7.23 16.07 -2.62
C ARG A 92 -7.20 16.79 -1.28
N GLU A 93 -7.39 16.08 -0.18
CA GLU A 93 -7.26 16.66 1.15
C GLU A 93 -5.81 16.99 1.49
N ALA A 94 -4.85 16.17 1.06
CA ALA A 94 -3.43 16.46 1.25
C ALA A 94 -2.98 17.72 0.52
N GLU A 95 -3.48 17.98 -0.69
CA GLU A 95 -3.16 19.19 -1.47
C GLU A 95 -3.52 20.49 -0.75
N LYS A 96 -4.54 20.47 0.11
CA LYS A 96 -4.98 21.63 0.91
C LYS A 96 -4.07 21.89 2.11
N ASN A 97 -3.28 20.91 2.53
CA ASN A 97 -2.44 20.98 3.71
C ASN A 97 -1.02 21.46 3.38
N LYS A 98 -0.33 21.98 4.41
CA LYS A 98 1.05 22.46 4.27
C LYS A 98 1.98 21.33 3.86
N VAL A 99 2.95 21.69 3.02
CA VAL A 99 4.07 20.81 2.68
C VAL A 99 5.01 20.74 3.86
N GLU A 100 5.30 19.52 4.31
CA GLU A 100 6.21 19.23 5.43
C GLU A 100 7.41 18.43 4.90
N ILE A 101 8.59 18.74 5.42
CA ILE A 101 9.81 17.98 5.14
C ILE A 101 10.13 17.17 6.39
N ILE A 102 10.14 15.85 6.24
CA ILE A 102 10.47 14.91 7.32
C ILE A 102 11.79 14.21 7.02
N ASN A 103 12.61 14.05 8.05
CA ASN A 103 13.89 13.35 7.95
C ASN A 103 13.80 12.02 8.68
N CYS A 104 13.84 10.92 7.95
CA CYS A 104 13.76 9.57 8.49
C CYS A 104 15.13 8.90 8.46
N LYS A 105 15.43 8.11 9.49
CA LYS A 105 16.64 7.28 9.50
C LYS A 105 16.46 6.10 8.57
N VAL A 106 17.48 5.84 7.75
CA VAL A 106 17.52 4.65 6.90
C VAL A 106 17.92 3.46 7.77
N GLU A 107 17.11 2.41 7.73
CA GLU A 107 17.36 1.16 8.47
C GLU A 107 18.14 0.17 7.59
N GLY A 108 17.85 0.13 6.29
CA GLY A 108 18.49 -0.82 5.39
C GLY A 108 18.36 -0.47 3.91
N PHE A 109 19.26 -1.04 3.12
CA PHE A 109 19.17 -1.10 1.67
C PHE A 109 18.97 -2.55 1.27
N TYR A 110 17.87 -2.86 0.60
CA TYR A 110 17.67 -4.17 -0.01
C TYR A 110 18.06 -4.10 -1.49
N THR A 111 19.05 -4.88 -1.87
CA THR A 111 19.75 -4.67 -3.15
C THR A 111 19.55 -5.79 -4.18
N ARG A 112 18.71 -6.79 -3.85
CA ARG A 112 18.48 -7.98 -4.70
C ARG A 112 17.30 -7.76 -5.66
N LYS A 113 16.39 -8.74 -5.78
CA LYS A 113 15.21 -8.67 -6.64
C LYS A 113 14.20 -7.68 -6.03
N ASN A 114 13.83 -6.65 -6.79
CA ASN A 114 13.00 -5.50 -6.36
C ASN A 114 13.70 -4.68 -5.26
N PRO A 115 14.70 -3.87 -5.62
CA PRO A 115 15.48 -3.15 -4.64
C PRO A 115 14.66 -2.07 -3.95
N ASP A 116 14.97 -1.85 -2.67
CA ASP A 116 14.26 -0.91 -1.83
C ASP A 116 15.15 -0.25 -0.77
N ILE A 117 14.61 0.82 -0.20
CA ILE A 117 15.17 1.52 0.95
C ILE A 117 14.16 1.41 2.07
N SER A 118 14.56 0.77 3.18
CA SER A 118 13.75 0.71 4.39
C SER A 118 14.14 1.82 5.35
N PHE A 119 13.14 2.47 5.95
CA PHE A 119 13.32 3.60 6.84
C PHE A 119 12.30 3.57 7.97
N LYS A 120 12.64 4.22 9.08
CA LYS A 120 11.77 4.28 10.25
C LYS A 120 10.92 5.54 10.24
N PHE A 121 9.60 5.38 10.15
CA PHE A 121 8.62 6.46 10.26
C PHE A 121 7.63 6.16 11.40
N LYS A 122 7.51 7.08 12.38
CA LYS A 122 6.61 6.94 13.55
C LYS A 122 6.66 5.55 14.23
N ASN A 123 7.88 5.05 14.45
CA ASN A 123 8.16 3.75 15.06
C ASN A 123 7.74 2.50 14.25
N ARG A 124 7.44 2.67 12.96
CA ARG A 124 7.22 1.59 12.00
C ARG A 124 8.28 1.61 10.91
N ILE A 125 8.53 0.45 10.32
CA ILE A 125 9.40 0.32 9.15
C ILE A 125 8.52 0.53 7.93
N GLU A 126 8.89 1.53 7.12
CA GLU A 126 8.30 1.83 5.82
C GLU A 126 9.36 1.58 4.74
N VAL A 127 8.92 1.41 3.50
CA VAL A 127 9.80 1.01 2.40
C VAL A 127 9.49 1.83 1.15
N PHE A 128 10.53 2.32 0.49
CA PHE A 128 10.43 2.85 -0.87
C PHE A 128 11.14 1.94 -1.85
N SER A 129 10.40 1.46 -2.86
CA SER A 129 10.99 0.79 -4.01
C SER A 129 11.82 1.78 -4.82
N VAL A 130 13.02 1.35 -5.22
CA VAL A 130 13.97 2.16 -5.98
C VAL A 130 14.28 1.54 -7.33
N THR A 131 14.81 2.36 -8.24
CA THR A 131 15.29 1.86 -9.53
C THR A 131 16.56 1.02 -9.35
N GLN A 132 16.83 0.14 -10.31
CA GLN A 132 18.06 -0.66 -10.33
C GLN A 132 19.32 0.22 -10.38
N GLU A 133 19.24 1.38 -11.02
CA GLU A 133 20.33 2.34 -11.09
C GLU A 133 20.65 2.94 -9.71
N MET A 134 19.64 3.42 -9.00
CA MET A 134 19.79 3.93 -7.63
C MET A 134 20.26 2.84 -6.68
N ASN A 135 19.80 1.60 -6.88
CA ASN A 135 20.28 0.44 -6.14
C ASN A 135 21.79 0.19 -6.35
N ARG A 136 22.28 0.20 -7.59
CA ARG A 136 23.71 0.05 -7.89
C ARG A 136 24.56 1.09 -7.18
N GLN A 137 24.09 2.34 -7.10
CA GLN A 137 24.78 3.41 -6.39
C GLN A 137 24.82 3.17 -4.87
N ASN A 138 23.83 2.46 -4.33
CA ASN A 138 23.67 2.21 -2.90
C ASN A 138 24.19 0.84 -2.42
N TYR A 139 24.61 -0.05 -3.33
CA TYR A 139 24.95 -1.44 -3.04
C TYR A 139 26.00 -1.62 -1.92
N ASN A 140 26.99 -0.73 -1.86
CA ASN A 140 28.07 -0.78 -0.86
C ASN A 140 27.96 0.32 0.21
N ARG A 141 26.84 1.05 0.28
CA ARG A 141 26.66 2.15 1.22
C ARG A 141 26.19 1.62 2.57
N ASN A 142 26.73 2.18 3.65
CA ASN A 142 26.23 1.91 5.01
C ASN A 142 24.96 2.75 5.26
N PRO A 143 23.79 2.13 5.52
CA PRO A 143 22.52 2.84 5.80
C PRO A 143 22.64 3.92 6.88
N LYS A 144 23.46 3.68 7.91
CA LYS A 144 23.65 4.60 9.05
C LYS A 144 24.24 5.96 8.67
N ASN A 145 24.86 6.06 7.50
CA ASN A 145 25.46 7.30 7.01
C ASN A 145 24.46 8.15 6.21
N TYR A 146 23.19 7.74 6.14
CA TYR A 146 22.18 8.40 5.31
C TYR A 146 20.90 8.70 6.10
N LEU A 147 20.27 9.81 5.72
CA LEU A 147 18.91 10.16 6.08
C LEU A 147 18.06 10.21 4.82
N LEU A 148 16.81 9.83 4.95
CA LEU A 148 15.81 9.97 3.93
C LEU A 148 15.03 11.25 4.19
N GLU A 149 15.24 12.26 3.36
CA GLU A 149 14.44 13.47 3.38
C GLU A 149 13.22 13.25 2.50
N ILE A 150 12.04 13.36 3.09
CA ILE A 150 10.77 13.10 2.40
C ILE A 150 9.92 14.37 2.47
N THR A 151 9.53 14.87 1.32
CA THR A 151 8.58 15.96 1.18
C THR A 151 7.19 15.37 1.12
N VAL A 152 6.38 15.67 2.14
CA VAL A 152 5.06 15.09 2.34
C VAL A 152 3.98 16.14 2.54
N GLN A 153 2.74 15.77 2.25
CA GLN A 153 1.56 16.50 2.68
C GLN A 153 0.65 15.57 3.48
N LYS A 154 0.17 16.05 4.62
CA LYS A 154 -0.71 15.26 5.49
C LYS A 154 -2.09 15.10 4.83
N GLY A 155 -2.55 13.88 4.69
CA GLY A 155 -3.89 13.53 4.25
C GLY A 155 -4.80 13.13 5.41
N ILE A 156 -5.76 12.27 5.11
CA ILE A 156 -6.76 11.76 6.04
C ILE A 156 -6.13 10.66 6.91
N TRP A 157 -6.55 10.58 8.18
CA TRP A 157 -6.16 9.49 9.11
C TRP A 157 -4.64 9.23 9.23
N ASN A 158 -3.85 10.30 9.36
CA ASN A 158 -2.38 10.21 9.48
C ASN A 158 -1.67 9.51 8.31
N TYR A 159 -2.34 9.42 7.15
CA TYR A 159 -1.68 9.14 5.89
C TYR A 159 -0.98 10.40 5.40
N TYR A 160 0.18 10.21 4.79
CA TYR A 160 0.98 11.30 4.22
C TYR A 160 1.22 10.99 2.76
N VAL A 161 0.85 11.92 1.89
CA VAL A 161 1.13 11.81 0.45
C VAL A 161 2.56 12.27 0.20
N VAL A 162 3.38 11.39 -0.35
CA VAL A 162 4.77 11.65 -0.69
C VAL A 162 4.80 12.37 -2.04
N LYS A 163 5.36 13.58 -2.05
CA LYS A 163 5.57 14.35 -3.28
C LYS A 163 6.95 14.10 -3.86
N HIS A 164 7.96 14.06 -2.99
CA HIS A 164 9.35 13.86 -3.36
C HIS A 164 10.11 13.21 -2.22
N TRP A 165 11.20 12.51 -2.52
CA TRP A 165 12.11 12.00 -1.51
C TRP A 165 13.53 11.93 -2.05
N GLU A 166 14.50 12.15 -1.16
CA GLU A 166 15.92 12.09 -1.48
C GLU A 166 16.73 11.44 -0.36
N LEU A 167 17.82 10.80 -0.76
CA LEU A 167 18.79 10.21 0.17
C LEU A 167 19.92 11.21 0.44
N LYS A 168 19.98 11.77 1.65
CA LYS A 168 21.02 12.71 2.07
C LYS A 168 22.08 12.02 2.90
N LYS A 169 23.36 12.30 2.62
CA LYS A 169 24.48 11.80 3.41
C LYS A 169 24.63 12.62 4.69
N ILE A 170 24.73 11.94 5.83
CA ILE A 170 25.04 12.56 7.11
C ILE A 170 26.53 12.85 7.13
N TYR A 171 26.90 14.12 7.06
CA TYR A 171 28.28 14.53 7.33
C TYR A 171 28.45 14.59 8.85
N PHE A 172 29.07 13.57 9.45
CA PHE A 172 29.63 13.70 10.79
C PHE A 172 30.75 14.75 10.71
N LEU A 173 30.45 15.98 11.14
CA LEU A 173 31.48 16.94 11.53
C LEU A 173 32.27 16.26 12.66
N LYS A 174 33.45 15.72 12.32
CA LYS A 174 34.48 15.33 13.27
C LYS A 174 34.77 16.58 14.08
N ARG A 175 34.20 16.74 15.28
CA ARG A 175 34.59 17.79 16.22
C ARG A 175 36.08 17.57 16.48
N ILE A 176 36.90 18.39 15.84
CA ILE A 176 38.32 18.53 16.15
C ILE A 176 38.35 18.97 17.61
N THR A 177 38.66 18.02 18.50
CA THR A 177 38.89 18.33 19.90
C THR A 177 40.28 18.92 19.95
N TYR A 178 40.37 20.26 19.88
CA TYR A 178 41.60 20.95 20.26
C TYR A 178 41.78 20.73 21.76
N LYS A 179 42.64 19.78 22.12
CA LYS A 179 43.32 19.81 23.43
C LYS A 179 44.31 20.98 23.36
N LYS A 180 44.01 22.04 24.12
CA LYS A 180 45.02 22.96 24.64
C LYS A 180 45.70 22.31 25.83
#